data_AF-A0A820ML33-F1
#
_entry.id   AF-A0A820ML33-F1
#
_cell.length_a   1.000
_cell.length_b   1.000
_cell.length_c   1.000
_cell.angle_alpha   90.00
_cell.angle_beta   90.00
_cell.angle_gamma   90.00
#
_symmetry.space_group_name_H-M   'P 1'
#
loop_
_entity.id
_entity.type
_entity.pdbx_description
1 polymer ?
#
loop_
_entity_poly.entity_id
_entity_poly.type
_entity_poly.pdbx_seq_one_letter_code
_entity_poly.pdbx_strand_id
1 'polypeptide(L)'
;MTCSTCEAIINDGDTKLTCTNKKCSKFTCNACINLMFEIMFGQPALNYPLLCGACQNSFDIIQVDQILVKQERYEQFIACVLPLFWSKDCLEENERLAQCPFCPYIEIHTTDACPLYFLTCQHPSCGKRSCLICLHAIQDDNDESKHRSQCIEFHSYKEMIEKAIESGSQQHCPHCQLTG
;
A
#
# COMPACT_ATOMS: atom_id res chain seq x y z
N MET A 1 14.08 17.02 -22.38
CA MET A 1 14.09 15.57 -22.05
C MET A 1 12.65 15.03 -22.09
N THR A 2 12.40 13.72 -22.05
CA THR A 2 11.02 13.18 -22.08
C THR A 2 10.68 12.35 -20.85
N CYS A 3 9.42 12.38 -20.44
CA CYS A 3 8.89 11.54 -19.38
C CYS A 3 8.84 10.09 -19.83
N SER A 4 9.34 9.17 -19.00
CA SER A 4 9.27 7.73 -19.29
C SER A 4 7.88 7.11 -19.11
N THR A 5 6.96 7.80 -18.44
CA THR A 5 5.60 7.29 -18.18
C THR A 5 4.58 7.77 -19.21
N CYS A 6 4.65 9.05 -19.61
CA CYS A 6 3.66 9.66 -20.52
C CYS A 6 4.26 10.31 -21.77
N GLU A 7 5.57 10.15 -22.00
CA GLU A 7 6.30 10.68 -23.15
C GLU A 7 6.31 12.22 -23.31
N ALA A 8 5.67 12.95 -22.37
CA ALA A 8 5.65 14.41 -22.38
C ALA A 8 7.06 15.01 -22.31
N ILE A 9 7.25 16.14 -23.00
CA ILE A 9 8.49 16.91 -22.97
C ILE A 9 8.62 17.58 -21.59
N ILE A 10 9.81 17.43 -20.99
CA ILE A 10 10.20 18.01 -19.70
C ILE A 10 11.31 19.02 -19.97
N ASN A 11 11.15 20.25 -19.45
CA ASN A 11 12.14 21.31 -19.51
C ASN A 11 13.11 21.24 -18.33
N ASP A 12 14.26 21.91 -18.43
CA ASP A 12 15.32 21.79 -17.43
C ASP A 12 14.92 22.29 -16.03
N GLY A 13 14.05 23.30 -15.95
CA GLY A 13 13.52 23.84 -14.69
C GLY A 13 12.27 23.15 -14.14
N ASP A 14 11.69 22.20 -14.88
CA ASP A 14 10.47 21.54 -14.45
C ASP A 14 10.75 20.58 -13.28
N THR A 15 9.81 20.52 -12.33
CA THR A 15 9.82 19.49 -11.28
C THR A 15 9.78 18.10 -11.92
N LYS A 16 10.74 17.25 -11.57
CA LYS A 16 10.88 15.90 -12.10
C LYS A 16 11.56 14.98 -11.10
N LEU A 17 11.25 13.68 -11.19
CA LEU A 17 11.96 12.63 -10.48
C LEU A 17 12.94 11.98 -11.44
N THR A 18 14.17 11.74 -10.97
CA THR A 18 15.19 11.05 -11.75
C THR A 18 15.43 9.68 -11.15
N CYS A 19 15.32 8.63 -11.97
CA CYS A 19 15.62 7.28 -11.51
C CYS A 19 17.12 7.17 -11.16
N THR A 20 17.42 6.77 -9.92
CA THR A 20 18.80 6.61 -9.43
C THR A 20 19.50 5.35 -9.94
N ASN A 21 18.74 4.43 -10.56
CA ASN A 21 19.34 3.30 -11.24
C ASN A 21 20.16 3.79 -12.44
N LYS A 22 21.49 3.67 -12.33
CA LYS A 22 22.46 4.08 -13.36
C LYS A 22 22.17 3.52 -14.75
N LYS A 23 21.54 2.34 -14.85
CA LYS A 23 21.17 1.71 -16.13
C LYS A 23 19.89 2.29 -16.73
N CYS A 24 19.01 2.87 -15.91
CA CYS A 24 17.72 3.40 -16.34
C CYS A 24 17.84 4.90 -16.66
N SER A 25 18.24 5.71 -15.68
CA SER A 25 18.41 7.17 -15.80
C SER A 25 17.22 7.90 -16.46
N LYS A 26 16.01 7.33 -16.33
CA LYS A 26 14.78 7.89 -16.88
C LYS A 26 14.16 8.94 -15.95
N PHE A 27 13.37 9.84 -16.53
CA PHE A 27 12.71 10.93 -15.83
C PHE A 27 11.20 10.72 -15.73
N THR A 28 10.60 11.22 -14.66
CA THR A 28 9.14 11.30 -14.47
C THR A 28 8.74 12.76 -14.33
N CYS A 29 7.79 13.23 -15.14
CA CYS A 29 7.35 14.62 -15.13
C CYS A 29 6.44 14.93 -13.92
N ASN A 30 6.29 16.22 -13.60
CA ASN A 30 5.45 16.70 -12.50
C ASN A 30 4.00 16.15 -12.53
N ALA A 31 3.38 16.06 -13.71
CA ALA A 31 2.03 15.54 -13.84
C ALA A 31 1.92 14.05 -13.44
N CYS A 32 2.88 13.23 -13.87
CA CYS A 32 2.93 11.83 -13.48
C CYS A 32 3.27 11.65 -12.00
N ILE A 33 4.13 12.51 -11.45
CA ILE A 33 4.44 12.52 -10.01
C ILE A 33 3.19 12.80 -9.18
N ASN A 34 2.38 13.79 -9.58
CA ASN A 34 1.13 14.09 -8.89
C ASN A 34 0.18 12.89 -8.91
N LEU A 35 0.05 12.22 -10.06
CA LEU A 35 -0.77 11.01 -10.16
C LEU A 35 -0.24 9.89 -9.26
N MET A 36 1.08 9.69 -9.22
CA MET A 36 1.72 8.72 -8.31
C MET A 36 1.42 9.05 -6.85
N PHE A 37 1.47 10.33 -6.47
CA PHE A 37 1.09 10.75 -5.12
C PHE A 37 -0.38 10.52 -4.81
N GLU A 38 -1.31 10.85 -5.71
CA GLU A 38 -2.74 10.56 -5.48
C GLU A 38 -2.98 9.07 -5.24
N ILE A 39 -2.38 8.21 -6.07
CA ILE A 39 -2.49 6.75 -5.92
C ILE A 39 -1.86 6.30 -4.61
N MET A 40 -0.66 6.81 -4.28
CA MET A 40 0.04 6.49 -3.05
C MET A 40 -0.74 6.91 -1.80
N PHE A 41 -1.33 8.11 -1.78
CA PHE A 41 -2.12 8.53 -0.62
C PHE A 41 -3.46 7.81 -0.52
N GLY A 42 -4.03 7.37 -1.63
CA GLY A 42 -5.22 6.53 -1.64
C GLY A 42 -4.97 5.11 -1.10
N GLN A 43 -3.81 4.52 -1.41
CA GLN A 43 -3.45 3.15 -1.00
C GLN A 43 -1.95 3.05 -0.67
N PRO A 44 -1.50 3.62 0.47
CA PRO A 44 -0.08 3.78 0.77
C PRO A 44 0.62 2.43 0.97
N ALA A 45 -0.04 1.44 1.58
CA ALA A 45 0.53 0.11 1.81
C ALA A 45 0.90 -0.65 0.51
N LEU A 46 0.26 -0.33 -0.62
CA LEU A 46 0.49 -1.00 -1.91
C LEU A 46 1.40 -0.21 -2.85
N ASN A 47 1.47 1.11 -2.65
CA ASN A 47 2.07 2.03 -3.62
C ASN A 47 3.27 2.80 -3.05
N TYR A 48 3.62 2.56 -1.77
CA TYR A 48 4.86 3.03 -1.17
C TYR A 48 5.91 1.90 -1.19
N PRO A 49 7.19 2.19 -1.54
CA PRO A 49 7.72 3.46 -2.00
C PRO A 49 7.34 3.76 -3.46
N LEU A 50 7.47 5.01 -3.88
CA LEU A 50 7.26 5.35 -5.30
C LEU A 50 8.32 4.70 -6.19
N LEU A 51 7.85 4.02 -7.24
CA LEU A 51 8.70 3.26 -8.18
C LEU A 51 8.80 3.94 -9.55
N CYS A 52 9.95 3.80 -10.19
CA CYS A 52 10.17 4.24 -11.56
C CYS A 52 9.35 3.39 -12.54
N GLY A 53 8.46 4.01 -13.31
CA GLY A 53 7.63 3.29 -14.28
C GLY A 53 8.41 2.48 -15.34
N ALA A 54 9.67 2.85 -15.62
CA ALA A 54 10.49 2.17 -16.63
C ALA A 54 11.26 0.94 -16.10
N CYS A 55 11.72 0.95 -14.84
CA CYS A 55 12.56 -0.13 -14.32
C CYS A 55 12.12 -0.67 -12.96
N GLN A 56 11.02 -0.15 -12.41
CA GLN A 56 10.42 -0.52 -11.12
C GLN A 56 11.34 -0.34 -9.90
N ASN A 57 12.51 0.29 -10.05
CA ASN A 57 13.33 0.67 -8.90
C ASN A 57 12.72 1.88 -8.18
N SER A 58 12.83 1.85 -6.86
CA SER A 58 12.41 2.95 -5.98
C SER A 58 13.13 4.25 -6.33
N PHE A 59 12.39 5.36 -6.29
CA PHE A 59 13.00 6.69 -6.35
C PHE A 59 13.76 6.99 -5.06
N ASP A 60 14.70 7.93 -5.16
CA ASP A 60 15.41 8.46 -4.01
C ASP A 60 14.44 9.22 -3.09
N ILE A 61 14.40 8.82 -1.82
CA ILE A 61 13.51 9.43 -0.84
C ILE A 61 13.79 10.92 -0.65
N ILE A 62 15.06 11.35 -0.75
CA ILE A 62 15.42 12.76 -0.61
C ILE A 62 14.81 13.60 -1.74
N GLN A 63 14.79 13.07 -2.96
CA GLN A 63 14.14 13.75 -4.10
C GLN A 63 12.62 13.80 -3.91
N VAL A 64 12.02 12.71 -3.42
CA VAL A 64 10.57 12.65 -3.16
C VAL A 64 10.19 13.67 -2.09
N ASP A 65 10.92 13.74 -0.98
CA ASP A 65 10.69 14.67 0.12
C ASP A 65 10.78 16.14 -0.34
N GLN A 66 11.79 16.48 -1.14
CA GLN A 66 11.93 17.82 -1.70
C GLN A 66 10.72 18.22 -2.55
N ILE A 67 10.17 17.28 -3.34
CA ILE A 67 8.98 17.54 -4.15
C ILE A 67 7.74 17.65 -3.26
N LEU A 68 7.58 16.78 -2.27
CA LEU A 68 6.47 16.84 -1.30
C LEU A 68 6.43 18.18 -0.57
N VAL A 69 7.59 18.69 -0.11
CA VAL A 69 7.70 20.01 0.51
C VAL A 69 7.37 21.11 -0.48
N LYS A 70 7.94 21.07 -1.69
CA LYS A 70 7.69 22.06 -2.74
C LYS A 70 6.21 22.13 -3.16
N GLN A 71 5.50 21.01 -3.08
CA GLN A 71 4.08 20.91 -3.43
C GLN A 71 3.14 21.05 -2.21
N GLU A 72 3.65 21.36 -1.01
CA GLU A 72 2.87 21.49 0.22
C GLU A 72 2.09 20.21 0.61
N ARG A 73 2.61 19.03 0.24
CA ARG A 73 1.97 17.71 0.49
C ARG A 73 2.61 16.91 1.62
N TYR A 74 3.59 17.49 2.31
CA TYR A 74 4.37 16.78 3.32
C TYR A 74 3.50 16.33 4.51
N GLU A 75 2.52 17.13 4.92
CA GLU A 75 1.57 16.74 5.98
C GLU A 75 0.69 15.56 5.57
N GLN A 76 0.18 15.56 4.33
CA GLN A 76 -0.57 14.44 3.78
C GLN A 76 0.30 13.17 3.72
N PHE A 77 1.57 13.32 3.35
CA PHE A 77 2.53 12.22 3.36
C PHE A 77 2.75 11.65 4.76
N ILE A 78 2.99 12.50 5.76
CA ILE A 78 3.08 12.07 7.16
C ILE A 78 1.82 11.32 7.58
N ALA A 79 0.64 11.87 7.31
CA ALA A 79 -0.62 11.27 7.74
C ALA A 79 -0.89 9.90 7.10
N CYS A 80 -0.54 9.70 5.83
CA CYS A 80 -0.84 8.47 5.10
C CYS A 80 0.27 7.42 5.16
N VAL A 81 1.54 7.84 5.17
CA VAL A 81 2.69 6.95 4.97
C VAL A 81 3.40 6.63 6.29
N LEU A 82 3.53 7.60 7.20
CA LEU A 82 4.25 7.40 8.47
C LEU A 82 3.66 6.27 9.34
N PRO A 83 2.32 6.07 9.39
CA PRO A 83 1.75 4.93 10.11
C PRO A 83 2.18 3.56 9.59
N LEU A 84 2.62 3.44 8.32
CA LEU A 84 3.17 2.19 7.79
C LEU A 84 4.49 1.80 8.48
N PHE A 85 5.21 2.76 9.05
CA PHE A 85 6.53 2.56 9.66
C PHE A 85 6.49 2.53 11.17
N TRP A 86 5.61 3.32 11.78
CA TRP A 86 5.50 3.44 13.23
C TRP A 86 4.80 2.25 13.91
N SER A 87 4.30 1.28 13.12
CA SER A 87 3.62 0.11 13.65
C SER A 87 4.49 -0.86 14.46
N LYS A 88 5.82 -0.69 14.50
CA LYS A 88 6.71 -1.58 15.26
C LYS A 88 7.25 -1.01 16.57
N ASP A 89 7.46 0.31 16.63
CA ASP A 89 8.08 0.96 17.79
C ASP A 89 7.08 1.70 18.68
N CYS A 90 5.86 1.97 18.18
CA CYS A 90 4.83 2.73 18.89
C CYS A 90 3.60 1.91 19.29
N LEU A 91 3.54 0.64 18.90
CA LEU A 91 2.45 -0.26 19.22
C LEU A 91 2.87 -1.21 20.34
N GLU A 92 1.99 -1.44 21.31
CA GLU A 92 2.15 -2.53 22.26
C GLU A 92 2.09 -3.90 21.55
N GLU A 93 2.57 -4.97 22.17
CA GLU A 93 2.64 -6.31 21.54
C GLU A 93 1.27 -6.82 21.04
N ASN A 94 0.18 -6.35 21.64
CA ASN A 94 -1.19 -6.68 21.28
C ASN A 94 -1.87 -5.61 20.42
N GLU A 95 -1.17 -4.56 19.98
CA GLU A 95 -1.74 -3.49 19.16
C GLU A 95 -1.37 -3.64 17.69
N ARG A 96 -2.28 -3.23 16.81
CA ARG A 96 -2.09 -3.22 15.36
C ARG A 96 -2.69 -1.96 14.77
N LEU A 97 -1.94 -1.33 13.87
CA LEU A 97 -2.44 -0.27 13.01
C LEU A 97 -3.26 -0.87 11.88
N ALA A 98 -4.48 -0.40 11.71
CA ALA A 98 -5.35 -0.75 10.59
C ALA A 98 -5.83 0.51 9.88
N GLN A 99 -5.62 0.56 8.56
CA GLN A 99 -6.16 1.61 7.71
C GLN A 99 -7.50 1.16 7.13
N CYS A 100 -8.50 2.04 7.13
CA CYS A 100 -9.74 1.78 6.40
C CYS A 100 -9.46 1.70 4.89
N PRO A 101 -9.93 0.66 4.18
CA PRO A 101 -9.72 0.57 2.72
C PRO A 101 -10.56 1.58 1.91
N PHE A 102 -11.47 2.31 2.57
CA PHE A 102 -12.41 3.21 1.91
C PHE A 102 -12.20 4.69 2.25
N CYS A 103 -11.31 5.01 3.18
CA CYS A 103 -10.97 6.38 3.55
C CYS A 103 -9.55 6.44 4.13
N PRO A 104 -8.91 7.62 4.20
CA PRO A 104 -7.53 7.72 4.69
C PRO A 104 -7.40 7.55 6.21
N TYR A 105 -8.48 7.21 6.92
CA TYR A 105 -8.48 7.11 8.39
C TYR A 105 -7.78 5.83 8.85
N ILE A 106 -6.97 5.98 9.90
CA ILE A 106 -6.10 4.96 10.46
C ILE A 106 -6.39 4.85 11.95
N GLU A 107 -6.50 3.63 12.42
CA GLU A 107 -6.92 3.30 13.78
C GLU A 107 -5.95 2.30 14.40
N ILE A 108 -5.73 2.41 15.71
CA ILE A 108 -5.00 1.42 16.49
C ILE A 108 -6.03 0.50 17.13
N HIS A 109 -5.89 -0.80 16.89
CA HIS A 109 -6.74 -1.82 17.48
C HIS A 109 -5.91 -2.76 18.33
N THR A 110 -6.46 -3.16 19.47
CA THR A 110 -5.94 -4.33 20.18
C THR A 110 -6.40 -5.60 19.48
N THR A 111 -5.54 -6.62 19.43
CA THR A 111 -5.85 -7.96 18.87
C THR A 111 -7.03 -8.64 19.55
N ASP A 112 -7.38 -8.21 20.76
CA ASP A 112 -8.49 -8.74 21.54
C ASP A 112 -9.83 -8.07 21.21
N ALA A 113 -9.81 -6.78 20.80
CA ALA A 113 -11.02 -6.00 20.53
C ALA A 113 -11.45 -6.04 19.06
N CYS A 114 -10.53 -6.35 18.15
CA CYS A 114 -10.80 -6.44 16.72
C CYS A 114 -10.57 -7.89 16.28
N PRO A 115 -11.59 -8.64 15.85
CA PRO A 115 -11.32 -9.95 15.25
C PRO A 115 -10.35 -9.71 14.10
N LEU A 116 -9.19 -10.37 14.13
CA LEU A 116 -7.97 -10.22 13.30
C LEU A 116 -8.16 -9.89 11.80
N TYR A 117 -9.36 -9.99 11.27
CA TYR A 117 -9.70 -9.97 9.88
C TYR A 117 -10.78 -8.95 9.49
N PHE A 118 -11.46 -8.29 10.44
CA PHE A 118 -12.54 -7.35 10.11
C PHE A 118 -12.41 -6.05 10.89
N LEU A 119 -12.44 -4.94 10.17
CA LEU A 119 -12.38 -3.58 10.70
C LEU A 119 -13.71 -2.88 10.46
N THR A 120 -14.27 -2.22 11.49
CA THR A 120 -15.32 -1.20 11.31
C THR A 120 -14.70 0.16 11.54
N CYS A 121 -14.64 0.98 10.48
CA CYS A 121 -14.01 2.29 10.54
C CYS A 121 -14.77 3.23 11.48
N GLN A 122 -14.08 3.78 12.46
CA GLN A 122 -14.57 4.75 13.45
C GLN A 122 -14.58 6.19 12.92
N HIS A 123 -14.13 6.45 11.70
CA HIS A 123 -14.24 7.78 11.10
C HIS A 123 -15.72 8.20 11.00
N PRO A 124 -16.11 9.38 11.52
CA PRO A 124 -17.52 9.78 11.62
C PRO A 124 -18.28 9.80 10.28
N SER A 125 -17.58 10.02 9.18
CA SER A 125 -18.16 10.04 7.82
C SER A 125 -18.00 8.74 7.03
N CYS A 126 -17.28 7.74 7.55
CA CYS A 126 -17.07 6.48 6.85
C CYS A 126 -17.99 5.39 7.41
N GLY A 127 -17.79 4.97 8.67
CA GLY A 127 -18.58 3.92 9.33
C GLY A 127 -18.56 2.55 8.64
N LYS A 128 -17.78 2.38 7.56
CA LYS A 128 -17.80 1.15 6.75
C LYS A 128 -17.07 0.03 7.46
N ARG A 129 -17.62 -1.18 7.31
CA ARG A 129 -16.98 -2.42 7.74
C ARG A 129 -16.27 -3.08 6.56
N SER A 130 -15.09 -3.62 6.80
CA SER A 130 -14.24 -4.23 5.78
C SER A 130 -13.47 -5.44 6.29
N CYS A 131 -13.21 -6.38 5.39
CA CYS A 131 -12.20 -7.41 5.64
C CYS A 131 -10.79 -6.83 5.46
N LEU A 132 -9.92 -6.98 6.46
CA LEU A 132 -8.52 -6.54 6.41
C LEU A 132 -7.63 -7.43 5.52
N ILE A 133 -8.08 -8.63 5.16
CA ILE A 133 -7.34 -9.54 4.29
C ILE A 133 -7.50 -9.14 2.81
N CYS A 134 -8.75 -8.98 2.36
CA CYS A 134 -9.08 -8.78 0.95
C CYS A 134 -9.62 -7.38 0.63
N LEU A 135 -9.75 -6.52 1.65
CA LEU A 135 -10.23 -5.14 1.54
C LEU A 135 -11.70 -5.02 1.06
N HIS A 136 -12.46 -6.11 1.11
CA HIS A 136 -13.87 -6.13 0.70
C HIS A 136 -14.77 -5.47 1.74
N ALA A 137 -15.81 -4.76 1.27
CA ALA A 137 -16.81 -4.15 2.14
C ALA A 137 -17.73 -5.24 2.69
N ILE A 138 -17.98 -5.23 4.00
CA ILE A 138 -18.88 -6.16 4.68
C ILE A 138 -20.16 -5.41 5.01
N GLN A 139 -21.31 -5.89 4.50
CA GLN A 139 -22.57 -5.18 4.65
C GLN A 139 -23.26 -5.46 5.98
N ASP A 140 -23.19 -6.71 6.46
CA ASP A 140 -23.83 -7.16 7.69
C ASP A 140 -23.12 -8.41 8.27
N ASP A 141 -23.61 -8.90 9.42
CA ASP A 141 -23.02 -10.06 10.12
C ASP A 141 -23.16 -11.39 9.35
N ASN A 142 -24.15 -11.50 8.46
CA ASN A 142 -24.35 -12.69 7.63
C ASN A 142 -23.32 -12.73 6.50
N ASP A 143 -23.08 -11.58 5.87
CA ASP A 143 -22.00 -11.37 4.91
C ASP A 143 -20.64 -11.64 5.56
N GLU A 144 -20.39 -11.13 6.78
CA GLU A 144 -19.19 -11.44 7.54
C GLU A 144 -19.01 -12.95 7.75
N SER A 145 -20.04 -13.65 8.21
CA SER A 145 -19.96 -15.09 8.51
C SER A 145 -19.60 -15.91 7.28
N LYS A 146 -20.22 -15.59 6.13
CA LYS A 146 -19.90 -16.23 4.85
C LYS A 146 -18.49 -15.89 4.41
N HIS A 147 -18.14 -14.61 4.45
CA HIS A 147 -16.83 -14.12 4.04
C HIS A 147 -15.71 -14.70 4.89
N ARG A 148 -15.92 -14.83 6.21
CA ARG A 148 -15.03 -15.42 7.19
C ARG A 148 -14.65 -16.85 6.80
N SER A 149 -15.63 -17.66 6.40
CA SER A 149 -15.41 -19.06 6.01
C SER A 149 -14.53 -19.21 4.76
N GLN A 150 -14.61 -18.26 3.84
CA GLN A 150 -13.87 -18.32 2.56
C GLN A 150 -12.53 -17.59 2.66
N CYS A 151 -12.53 -16.33 3.08
CA CYS A 151 -11.38 -15.45 3.00
C CYS A 151 -10.26 -15.81 3.99
N ILE A 152 -10.60 -16.27 5.21
CA ILE A 152 -9.59 -16.69 6.19
C ILE A 152 -8.87 -17.95 5.71
N GLU A 153 -9.60 -18.90 5.12
CA GLU A 153 -9.02 -20.11 4.57
C GLU A 153 -8.07 -19.76 3.39
N PHE A 154 -8.47 -18.84 2.51
CA PHE A 154 -7.58 -18.37 1.44
C PHE A 154 -6.35 -17.60 1.95
N HIS A 155 -6.47 -16.89 3.07
CA HIS A 155 -5.34 -16.15 3.64
C HIS A 155 -4.24 -17.06 4.17
N SER A 156 -4.60 -18.13 4.88
CA SER A 156 -3.61 -19.10 5.38
C SER A 156 -2.87 -19.79 4.25
N TYR A 157 -3.56 -20.10 3.14
CA TYR A 157 -2.92 -20.61 1.93
C TYR A 157 -2.00 -19.55 1.29
N LYS A 158 -2.42 -18.28 1.25
CA LYS A 158 -1.60 -17.19 0.71
C LYS A 158 -0.30 -17.02 1.50
N GLU A 159 -0.35 -16.95 2.83
CA GLU A 159 0.85 -16.84 3.67
C GLU A 159 1.80 -18.03 3.48
N MET A 160 1.24 -19.24 3.33
CA MET A 160 2.02 -20.44 3.07
C MET A 160 2.74 -20.38 1.71
N ILE A 161 2.05 -19.91 0.67
CA ILE A 161 2.61 -19.74 -0.68
C ILE A 161 3.69 -18.64 -0.67
N GLU A 162 3.42 -17.49 -0.04
CA GLU A 162 4.36 -16.37 0.05
C GLU A 162 5.65 -16.77 0.78
N LYS A 163 5.55 -17.45 1.93
CA LYS A 163 6.73 -17.98 2.64
C LYS A 163 7.54 -18.96 1.80
N ALA A 164 6.87 -19.78 1.00
CA ALA A 164 7.55 -20.75 0.15
C ALA A 164 8.24 -20.09 -1.04
N ILE A 165 7.64 -19.05 -1.62
CA ILE A 165 8.29 -18.21 -2.64
C ILE A 165 9.54 -17.55 -2.05
N GLU A 166 9.44 -16.97 -0.84
CA GLU A 166 10.58 -16.37 -0.14
C GLU A 166 11.70 -17.36 0.17
N SER A 167 11.34 -18.62 0.51
CA SER A 167 12.31 -19.68 0.80
C SER A 167 12.76 -20.48 -0.44
N GLY A 168 12.32 -20.12 -1.64
CA GLY A 168 12.60 -20.86 -2.88
C GLY A 168 12.08 -22.30 -2.89
N SER A 169 11.06 -22.58 -2.07
CA SER A 169 10.46 -23.90 -1.91
C SER A 169 9.24 -24.05 -2.81
N GLN A 170 9.14 -25.17 -3.54
CA GLN A 170 7.98 -25.44 -4.39
C GLN A 170 6.76 -25.79 -3.55
N GLN A 171 5.66 -25.08 -3.77
CA GLN A 171 4.36 -25.43 -3.20
C GLN A 171 3.43 -25.94 -4.28
N HIS A 172 2.57 -26.86 -3.88
CA HIS A 172 1.53 -27.37 -4.76
C HIS A 172 0.30 -26.50 -4.56
N CYS A 173 -0.29 -26.01 -5.65
CA CYS A 173 -1.58 -25.33 -5.55
C CYS A 173 -2.59 -26.33 -4.94
N PRO A 174 -3.22 -26.03 -3.79
CA PRO A 174 -4.12 -26.97 -3.13
C PRO A 174 -5.37 -27.28 -3.96
N HIS A 175 -5.67 -26.45 -4.97
CA HIS A 175 -6.87 -26.55 -5.79
C HIS A 175 -6.66 -27.28 -7.13
N CYS A 176 -5.46 -27.20 -7.72
CA CYS A 176 -5.17 -27.81 -9.03
C CYS A 176 -3.92 -28.70 -9.05
N GLN A 177 -3.21 -28.80 -7.92
CA GLN A 177 -1.98 -29.58 -7.70
C GLN A 177 -0.81 -29.25 -8.64
N LEU A 178 -0.89 -28.15 -9.38
CA LEU A 178 0.23 -27.64 -10.15
C LEU A 178 1.31 -27.09 -9.21
N THR A 179 2.56 -27.43 -9.52
CA THR A 179 3.78 -27.01 -8.81
C THR A 179 4.48 -25.87 -9.54
N GLY A 180 4.84 -24.83 -8.80
CA GLY A 180 5.67 -23.70 -9.25
C GLY A 180 6.83 -23.50 -8.29
#